data_AF-A0A7C4C023-F1
#
_entry.id   AF-A0A7C4C023-F1
#
_cell.length_a   1.000
_cell.length_b   1.000
_cell.length_c   1.000
_cell.angle_alpha   90.00
_cell.angle_beta   90.00
_cell.angle_gamma   90.00
#
_symmetry.space_group_name_H-M   'P 1'
#
loop_
_entity.id
_entity.type
_entity.pdbx_description
1 polymer ?
#
loop_
_entity_poly.entity_id
_entity_poly.type
_entity_poly.pdbx_seq_one_letter_code
_entity_poly.pdbx_strand_id
1 'polypeptide(L)'
;MTWSQNYTPVAQSLGLSTLVAALPVVTLLALLAFWHVRAHLAALVGLLIAVAVAIGIYGMPTQLALASAGYGAAFGLFPIGWIVLNAIFIYNLSVESGGFRVLQARMSGLSQDRRIQALMIAFSF
;
A
#
# COMPACT_ATOMS: atom_id res chain seq x y z
N MET A 1 2.12 -25.86 11.91
CA MET A 1 0.85 -26.34 11.31
C MET A 1 0.79 -25.81 9.89
N THR A 2 0.56 -26.66 8.90
CA THR A 2 0.38 -26.25 7.50
C THR A 2 -1.12 -26.21 7.20
N TRP A 3 -1.65 -25.01 6.95
CA TRP A 3 -3.04 -24.87 6.47
C TRP A 3 -3.04 -24.94 4.95
N SER A 4 -3.87 -25.81 4.40
CA SER A 4 -4.09 -25.91 2.96
C SER A 4 -5.30 -25.07 2.58
N GLN A 5 -5.09 -24.07 1.73
CA GLN A 5 -6.15 -23.18 1.29
C GLN A 5 -7.09 -23.90 0.32
N ASN A 6 -8.38 -23.96 0.66
CA ASN A 6 -9.40 -24.34 -0.28
C ASN A 6 -9.81 -23.10 -1.12
N TYR A 7 -9.75 -23.22 -2.44
CA TYR A 7 -10.08 -22.13 -3.37
C TYR A 7 -11.57 -22.06 -3.73
N THR A 8 -12.35 -23.11 -3.44
CA THR A 8 -13.79 -23.18 -3.74
C THR A 8 -14.68 -23.40 -2.50
N PRO A 9 -14.46 -22.67 -1.38
CA PRO A 9 -15.27 -22.85 -0.17
C PRO A 9 -16.74 -22.43 -0.34
N VAL A 10 -17.04 -21.57 -1.31
CA VAL A 10 -18.41 -21.08 -1.57
C VAL A 10 -19.02 -21.82 -2.75
N ALA A 11 -20.03 -22.66 -2.48
CA ALA A 11 -20.83 -23.37 -3.47
C ALA A 11 -20.01 -24.17 -4.51
N GLN A 12 -18.79 -24.59 -4.16
CA GLN A 12 -17.81 -25.21 -5.07
C GLN A 12 -17.51 -24.38 -6.34
N SER A 13 -17.85 -23.10 -6.33
CA SER A 13 -17.68 -22.20 -7.47
C SER A 13 -16.51 -21.26 -7.21
N LEU A 14 -15.57 -21.25 -8.16
CA LEU A 14 -14.41 -20.38 -8.14
C LEU A 14 -14.80 -18.91 -8.26
N GLY A 15 -15.82 -18.60 -9.07
CA GLY A 15 -16.32 -17.23 -9.24
C GLY A 15 -16.92 -16.65 -7.96
N LEU A 16 -17.81 -17.40 -7.29
CA LEU A 16 -18.44 -16.94 -6.05
C LEU A 16 -17.42 -16.81 -4.91
N SER A 17 -16.50 -17.76 -4.80
CA SER A 17 -15.42 -17.71 -3.81
C SER A 17 -14.51 -16.49 -4.04
N THR A 18 -14.23 -16.16 -5.31
CA THR A 18 -13.42 -14.97 -5.66
C THR A 18 -14.12 -13.66 -5.29
N LEU A 19 -15.42 -13.55 -5.53
CA LEU A 19 -16.20 -12.37 -5.16
C LEU A 19 -16.18 -12.14 -3.64
N VAL A 20 -16.28 -13.21 -2.86
CA VAL A 20 -16.17 -13.14 -1.41
C VAL A 20 -14.76 -12.76 -0.96
N ALA A 21 -13.72 -13.34 -1.58
CA ALA A 21 -12.33 -12.98 -1.30
C ALA A 21 -12.00 -11.52 -1.66
N ALA A 22 -12.75 -10.90 -2.58
CA ALA A 22 -12.56 -9.51 -2.97
C ALA A 22 -13.17 -8.50 -1.97
N LEU A 23 -14.04 -8.93 -1.03
CA LEU A 23 -14.73 -8.05 -0.09
C LEU A 23 -13.80 -7.09 0.67
N PRO A 24 -12.65 -7.51 1.23
CA PRO A 24 -11.76 -6.60 1.96
C PRO A 24 -11.20 -5.48 1.07
N VAL A 25 -10.88 -5.80 -0.18
CA VAL A 25 -10.32 -4.83 -1.14
C VAL A 25 -11.41 -3.88 -1.61
N VAL A 26 -12.58 -4.40 -1.98
CA VAL A 26 -13.72 -3.60 -2.42
C VAL A 26 -14.16 -2.63 -1.32
N THR A 27 -14.22 -3.08 -0.08
CA THR A 27 -14.61 -2.22 1.05
C THR A 27 -13.57 -1.16 1.36
N LEU A 28 -12.28 -1.50 1.33
CA LEU A 28 -11.19 -0.53 1.48
C LEU A 28 -11.26 0.55 0.39
N LEU A 29 -11.37 0.14 -0.88
CA LEU A 29 -11.44 1.07 -2.00
C LEU A 29 -12.72 1.92 -1.96
N ALA A 30 -13.86 1.33 -1.59
CA ALA A 30 -15.12 2.05 -1.48
C ALA A 30 -15.09 3.12 -0.37
N LEU A 31 -14.51 2.81 0.79
CA LEU A 31 -14.36 3.76 1.89
C LEU A 31 -13.46 4.94 1.53
N LEU A 32 -12.41 4.70 0.73
CA LEU A 32 -11.51 5.74 0.25
C LEU A 32 -12.13 6.58 -0.88
N ALA A 33 -12.71 5.92 -1.88
CA ALA A 33 -13.16 6.58 -3.10
C ALA A 33 -14.50 7.32 -2.93
N PHE A 34 -15.44 6.77 -2.17
CA PHE A 34 -16.78 7.36 -2.01
C PHE A 34 -16.90 8.14 -0.69
N TRP A 35 -16.54 7.52 0.43
CA TRP A 35 -16.70 8.14 1.74
C TRP A 35 -15.51 9.00 2.19
N HIS A 36 -14.41 9.00 1.45
CA HIS A 36 -13.21 9.78 1.76
C HIS A 36 -12.75 9.58 3.22
N VAL A 37 -12.91 8.36 3.74
CA VAL A 37 -12.52 8.01 5.11
C VAL A 37 -10.99 8.09 5.22
N ARG A 38 -10.50 8.49 6.40
CA ARG A 38 -9.06 8.51 6.67
C ARG A 38 -8.45 7.13 6.38
N ALA A 39 -7.31 7.11 5.68
CA ALA A 39 -6.69 5.89 5.18
C ALA A 39 -6.43 4.82 6.26
N HIS A 40 -6.01 5.22 7.46
CA HIS A 40 -5.80 4.30 8.57
C HIS A 40 -7.10 3.63 9.05
N LEU A 41 -8.23 4.35 9.07
CA LEU A 41 -9.53 3.78 9.44
C LEU A 41 -10.04 2.83 8.35
N ALA A 42 -9.92 3.22 7.08
CA ALA A 42 -10.29 2.35 5.97
C ALA A 42 -9.47 1.04 5.96
N ALA A 43 -8.16 1.13 6.25
CA ALA A 43 -7.29 -0.03 6.38
C ALA A 43 -7.68 -0.94 7.55
N LEU A 44 -8.05 -0.38 8.71
CA LEU A 44 -8.53 -1.16 9.86
C LEU A 44 -9.83 -1.90 9.55
N VAL A 45 -10.79 -1.23 8.90
CA VAL A 45 -12.05 -1.87 8.48
C VAL A 45 -11.79 -2.98 7.46
N GLY A 46 -10.94 -2.73 6.46
CA GLY A 46 -10.55 -3.75 5.49
C GLY A 46 -9.87 -4.96 6.15
N LEU A 47 -8.99 -4.73 7.13
CA LEU A 47 -8.35 -5.80 7.90
C LEU A 47 -9.37 -6.63 8.68
N LEU A 48 -10.33 -5.99 9.36
CA LEU A 48 -11.39 -6.70 10.08
C LEU A 48 -12.22 -7.58 9.15
N ILE A 49 -12.57 -7.07 7.96
CA ILE A 49 -13.32 -7.84 6.95
C ILE A 49 -12.47 -9.00 6.42
N ALA A 50 -11.17 -8.79 6.17
CA ALA A 50 -10.26 -9.85 5.75
C ALA A 50 -10.18 -10.99 6.77
N VAL A 51 -10.02 -10.65 8.05
CA VAL A 51 -9.97 -11.64 9.14
C VAL A 51 -11.31 -12.37 9.27
N ALA A 52 -12.43 -11.66 9.20
CA ALA A 52 -13.76 -12.25 9.26
C ALA A 52 -14.02 -13.23 8.12
N VAL A 53 -13.66 -12.87 6.88
CA VAL A 53 -13.79 -13.75 5.71
C VAL A 53 -12.85 -14.96 5.80
N ALA A 54 -11.60 -14.77 6.23
CA ALA A 54 -10.62 -15.83 6.36
C ALA A 54 -11.04 -16.91 7.37
N ILE A 55 -11.53 -16.49 8.53
CA ILE A 55 -11.97 -17.41 9.59
C ILE A 55 -13.35 -17.99 9.27
N GLY A 56 -14.31 -17.14 8.92
CA GLY A 56 -15.72 -17.54 8.78
C GLY A 56 -16.04 -18.33 7.51
N ILE A 57 -15.39 -18.00 6.39
CA ILE A 57 -15.74 -18.59 5.09
C ILE A 57 -14.67 -19.57 4.62
N TYR A 58 -13.39 -19.21 4.76
CA TYR A 58 -12.28 -20.05 4.33
C TYR A 58 -11.83 -21.07 5.39
N GLY A 59 -12.38 -21.00 6.61
CA GLY A 59 -12.08 -21.95 7.68
C GLY A 59 -10.62 -21.90 8.13
N MET A 60 -9.95 -20.75 7.96
CA MET A 60 -8.58 -20.58 8.41
C MET A 60 -8.52 -20.62 9.95
N PRO A 61 -7.62 -21.41 10.56
CA PRO A 61 -7.44 -21.41 12.00
C PRO A 61 -7.15 -20.01 12.53
N THR A 62 -7.84 -19.59 13.59
CA THR A 62 -7.76 -18.23 14.16
C THR A 62 -6.33 -17.81 14.49
N GLN A 63 -5.53 -18.74 15.01
CA GLN A 63 -4.12 -18.52 15.31
C GLN A 63 -3.30 -18.17 14.04
N LEU A 64 -3.56 -18.84 12.92
CA LEU A 64 -2.89 -18.54 11.66
C LEU A 64 -3.38 -17.24 11.04
N ALA A 65 -4.68 -16.92 11.15
CA ALA A 65 -5.25 -15.67 10.64
C ALA A 65 -4.70 -14.44 11.39
N LEU A 66 -4.55 -14.52 12.72
CA LEU A 66 -3.93 -13.46 13.51
C LEU A 66 -2.42 -13.38 13.27
N ALA A 67 -1.74 -14.54 13.13
CA ALA A 67 -0.32 -14.57 12.80
C ALA A 67 -0.05 -13.95 11.42
N SER A 68 -0.89 -14.20 10.41
CA SER A 68 -0.74 -13.60 9.07
C SER A 68 -1.02 -12.10 9.10
N ALA A 69 -2.02 -11.64 9.86
CA ALA A 69 -2.27 -10.21 10.08
C ALA A 69 -1.06 -9.52 10.75
N GLY A 70 -0.51 -10.13 11.80
CA GLY A 70 0.68 -9.62 12.50
C GLY A 70 1.92 -9.62 11.60
N TYR A 71 2.11 -10.67 10.79
CA TYR A 71 3.18 -10.73 9.79
C TYR A 71 3.04 -9.61 8.75
N GLY A 72 1.83 -9.38 8.24
CA GLY A 72 1.55 -8.27 7.34
C GLY A 72 1.85 -6.90 7.96
N ALA A 73 1.49 -6.70 9.23
CA ALA A 73 1.81 -5.47 9.96
C ALA A 73 3.33 -5.28 10.14
N ALA A 74 4.05 -6.34 10.52
CA ALA A 74 5.51 -6.30 10.64
C ALA A 74 6.19 -6.02 9.28
N PHE A 75 5.68 -6.60 8.20
CA PHE A 75 6.14 -6.34 6.84
C PHE A 75 5.82 -4.89 6.40
N GLY A 76 4.69 -4.34 6.79
CA GLY A 76 4.38 -2.93 6.55
C GLY A 76 5.32 -1.99 7.32
N LEU A 77 5.58 -2.28 8.58
CA LEU A 77 6.38 -1.40 9.45
C LEU A 77 7.88 -1.49 9.17
N PHE A 78 8.41 -2.70 8.96
CA PHE A 78 9.85 -2.90 8.85
C PHE A 78 10.36 -2.61 7.44
N PRO A 79 10.14 -3.43 6.39
CA PRO A 79 10.70 -3.13 5.07
C PRO A 79 10.12 -1.85 4.44
N ILE A 80 8.80 -1.63 4.47
CA ILE A 80 8.22 -0.42 3.83
C ILE A 80 8.52 0.82 4.67
N GLY A 81 8.32 0.76 5.99
CA GLY A 81 8.64 1.88 6.89
C GLY A 81 10.13 2.25 6.85
N TRP A 82 11.04 1.28 6.74
CA TRP A 82 12.47 1.54 6.60
C TRP A 82 12.81 2.28 5.31
N ILE A 83 12.18 1.93 4.18
CA ILE A 83 12.35 2.64 2.91
C ILE A 83 11.90 4.10 3.05
N VAL A 84 10.71 4.32 3.61
CA VAL A 84 10.16 5.68 3.79
C VAL A 84 11.01 6.52 4.74
N LEU A 85 11.47 5.94 5.86
CA LEU A 85 12.34 6.62 6.82
C LEU A 85 13.64 7.09 6.15
N ASN A 86 14.33 6.19 5.44
CA ASN A 86 15.58 6.53 4.75
C ASN A 86 15.34 7.56 3.64
N ALA A 87 14.24 7.46 2.90
CA ALA A 87 13.89 8.44 1.88
C ALA A 87 13.67 9.84 2.47
N ILE A 88 12.92 9.95 3.57
CA ILE A 88 12.70 11.23 4.28
C ILE A 88 14.02 11.76 4.85
N PHE A 89 14.86 10.88 5.39
CA PHE A 89 16.17 11.25 5.91
C PHE A 89 17.08 11.84 4.82
N ILE A 90 17.21 11.15 3.68
CA ILE A 90 18.00 11.63 2.54
C ILE A 90 17.42 12.93 1.99
N TYR A 91 16.10 13.06 1.91
CA TYR A 91 15.44 14.29 1.49
C TYR A 91 15.80 15.45 2.42
N ASN A 92 15.62 15.29 3.73
CA ASN A 92 15.93 16.32 4.72
C ASN A 92 17.43 16.68 4.70
N LEU A 93 18.31 15.68 4.59
CA LEU A 93 19.75 15.90 4.47
C LEU A 93 20.10 16.69 3.20
N SER A 94 19.44 16.40 2.08
CA SER A 94 19.64 17.10 0.79
C SER A 94 19.14 18.54 0.82
N VAL A 95 18.06 18.80 1.58
CA VAL A 95 17.53 20.15 1.81
C VAL A 95 18.46 20.95 2.72
N GLU A 96 18.86 20.39 3.86
CA GLU A 96 19.70 21.06 4.86
C GLU A 96 21.13 21.32 4.35
N SER A 97 21.72 20.37 3.60
CA SER A 97 23.03 20.55 2.96
C SER A 97 23.04 21.55 1.80
N GLY A 98 21.86 22.07 1.39
CA GLY A 98 21.71 22.97 0.25
C GLY A 98 21.92 22.28 -1.12
N GLY A 99 22.18 20.97 -1.15
CA GLY A 99 22.32 20.20 -2.39
C GLY A 99 21.08 20.29 -3.27
N PHE A 100 19.90 20.33 -2.67
CA PHE A 100 18.63 20.51 -3.40
C PHE A 100 18.56 21.87 -4.12
N ARG A 101 19.06 22.95 -3.49
CA ARG A 101 19.13 24.28 -4.13
C ARG A 101 20.12 24.30 -5.29
N VAL A 102 21.25 23.61 -5.16
CA VAL A 102 22.23 23.49 -6.25
C VAL A 102 21.63 22.73 -7.44
N LEU A 103 20.91 21.63 -7.18
CA LEU A 103 20.19 20.87 -8.20
C LEU A 103 19.14 21.74 -8.92
N GLN A 104 18.34 22.48 -8.16
CA GLN A 104 17.32 23.38 -8.69
C GLN A 104 17.93 24.50 -9.54
N ALA A 105 19.02 25.12 -9.08
CA ALA A 105 19.73 26.18 -9.82
C ALA A 105 20.33 25.66 -11.14
N ARG A 106 20.90 24.45 -11.13
CA ARG A 106 21.42 23.80 -12.34
C ARG A 106 20.30 23.51 -13.33
N MET A 107 19.18 22.94 -12.89
CA MET A 107 18.03 22.67 -13.75
C MET A 107 17.41 23.95 -14.32
N SER A 108 17.27 25.00 -13.52
CA SER A 108 16.74 26.29 -13.99
C SER A 108 17.66 27.00 -15.00
N GLY A 109 18.96 26.69 -14.97
CA GLY A 109 19.95 27.25 -15.88
C GLY A 109 20.02 26.57 -17.25
N LEU A 110 19.38 25.40 -17.44
CA LEU A 110 19.45 24.65 -18.70
C LEU A 110 18.55 25.23 -19.79
N SER A 111 17.42 25.84 -19.43
CA SER A 111 16.53 26.52 -20.37
C SER A 111 15.68 27.56 -19.65
N GLN A 112 15.50 28.73 -20.27
CA GLN A 112 14.60 29.79 -19.79
C GLN A 112 13.12 29.50 -20.10
N ASP A 113 12.84 28.53 -20.98
CA ASP A 113 11.48 28.12 -21.32
C ASP A 113 10.96 27.04 -20.36
N ARG A 114 9.93 27.39 -19.58
CA ARG A 114 9.24 26.48 -18.64
C ARG A 114 8.69 25.22 -19.31
N ARG A 115 8.34 25.27 -20.60
CA ARG A 115 7.81 24.11 -21.33
C ARG A 115 8.89 23.07 -21.55
N ILE A 116 10.08 23.51 -21.94
CA ILE A 116 11.24 22.64 -22.17
C ILE A 116 11.71 22.05 -20.83
N GLN A 117 11.72 22.85 -19.75
CA GLN A 117 12.01 22.33 -18.41
C GLN A 117 11.03 21.22 -17.97
N ALA A 118 9.72 21.43 -18.17
CA ALA A 118 8.72 20.42 -17.83
C ALA A 118 8.94 19.11 -18.62
N LEU A 119 9.26 19.22 -19.91
CA LEU A 119 9.55 18.07 -20.77
C LEU A 119 10.82 17.33 -20.32
N MET A 120 11.86 18.07 -19.93
CA MET A 120 13.10 17.48 -19.39
C MET A 120 12.85 16.74 -18.07
N ILE A 121 12.09 17.33 -17.14
CA ILE A 121 11.76 16.70 -15.86
C ILE A 121 10.94 15.42 -16.09
N ALA A 122 9.98 15.45 -17.02
CA ALA A 122 9.10 14.31 -17.29
C ALA A 122 9.79 13.12 -18.01
N PHE A 123 10.86 13.37 -18.79
CA PHE A 123 11.51 12.34 -19.61
C PHE A 123 12.94 11.96 -19.17
N SER A 124 13.60 12.78 -18.34
CA SER A 124 14.98 12.55 -17.89
C SER A 124 15.10 12.21 -16.40
N PHE A 125 13.98 12.17 -15.68
CA PHE A 125 13.84 11.77 -14.27
C PHE A 125 12.62 10.85 -14.12
#